data_AF-A0A7W1CRA1-F1
#
_entry.id   AF-A0A7W1CRA1-F1
#
_cell.length_a   1.000
_cell.length_b   1.000
_cell.length_c   1.000
_cell.angle_alpha   90.00
_cell.angle_beta   90.00
_cell.angle_gamma   90.00
#
_symmetry.space_group_name_H-M   'P 1'
#
loop_
_entity.id
_entity.type
_entity.pdbx_description
1 polymer ?
#
loop_
_entity_poly.entity_id
_entity_poly.type
_entity_poly.pdbx_seq_one_letter_code
_entity_poly.pdbx_strand_id
1 'polypeptide(L)' 'MNFHVARDGVIIGEFNEQDFRDKVFRGEVRREDFYWTEGMTEWQTVAHYRQGARTQVIRREPPPKKS' A
#
# COMPACT_ATOMS: atom_id res chain seq x y z
N MET A 1 1.68 -10.66 -8.33
CA MET A 1 1.01 -9.44 -7.85
C MET A 1 2.06 -8.66 -7.08
N ASN A 2 2.50 -7.54 -7.63
CA ASN A 2 3.56 -6.73 -7.02
C ASN A 2 2.90 -5.64 -6.17
N PHE A 3 3.41 -5.46 -4.96
CA PHE A 3 3.06 -4.45 -3.99
C PHE A 3 4.04 -3.29 -4.12
N HIS A 4 3.59 -2.22 -4.72
CA HIS A 4 4.31 -0.95 -4.71
C HIS A 4 4.07 -0.29 -3.37
N VAL A 5 5.10 0.28 -2.76
CA VAL A 5 5.01 0.98 -1.48
C VAL A 5 5.46 2.42 -1.67
N ALA A 6 4.66 3.35 -1.16
CA ALA A 6 4.93 4.76 -1.18
C ALA A 6 4.85 5.35 0.24
N ARG A 7 5.78 6.25 0.53
CA ARG A 7 5.83 7.02 1.76
C ARG A 7 5.88 8.50 1.38
N ASP A 8 4.98 9.30 1.95
CA ASP A 8 4.90 10.75 1.66
C ASP A 8 4.74 11.08 0.16
N GLY A 9 4.06 10.20 -0.59
CA GLY A 9 3.85 10.36 -2.03
C GLY A 9 5.12 10.14 -2.86
N VAL A 10 6.11 9.42 -2.34
CA VAL A 10 7.28 8.92 -3.08
C VAL A 10 7.27 7.40 -3.03
N ILE A 11 7.35 6.74 -4.19
CA ILE A 11 7.49 5.28 -4.25
C ILE A 11 8.88 4.93 -3.73
N ILE A 12 8.92 4.19 -2.63
CA ILE A 12 10.16 3.77 -1.95
C ILE A 12 10.61 2.37 -2.38
N GLY A 13 9.72 1.60 -3.02
CA GLY A 13 10.07 0.29 -3.57
C GLY A 13 8.86 -0.45 -4.12
N GLU A 14 9.14 -1.50 -4.87
CA GLU A 14 8.18 -2.56 -5.22
C GLU A 14 8.62 -3.87 -4.57
N PHE A 15 7.66 -4.62 -4.07
CA PHE A 15 7.87 -5.86 -3.36
C PHE A 15 6.86 -6.90 -3.85
N ASN A 16 7.16 -8.19 -3.73
CA ASN A 16 6.13 -9.21 -3.90
C ASN A 16 5.29 -9.32 -2.61
N GLU A 17 4.17 -10.04 -2.64
CA GLU A 17 3.28 -10.20 -1.46
C GLU A 17 4.01 -10.72 -0.21
N GLN A 18 4.88 -11.72 -0.36
CA GLN A 18 5.64 -12.29 0.75
C GLN A 18 6.61 -11.27 1.34
N ASP A 19 7.36 -10.57 0.49
CA ASP A 19 8.34 -9.57 0.89
C ASP A 19 7.66 -8.35 1.53
N PHE A 20 6.55 -7.88 0.95
CA PHE A 20 5.72 -6.84 1.55
C PHE A 20 5.24 -7.23 2.94
N ARG A 21 4.73 -8.46 3.10
CA ARG A 21 4.26 -8.95 4.39
C ARG A 21 5.40 -9.09 5.40
N ASP A 22 6.55 -9.62 4.99
CA ASP A 22 7.75 -9.70 5.84
C ASP A 22 8.19 -8.31 6.30
N LYS A 23 8.22 -7.33 5.39
CA LYS A 23 8.58 -5.94 5.71
C LYS A 23 7.58 -5.25 6.63
N VAL A 24 6.28 -5.48 6.41
CA VAL A 24 5.22 -5.00 7.31
C VAL A 24 5.34 -5.66 8.68
N PHE A 25 5.73 -6.93 8.75
CA PHE A 25 5.91 -7.67 10.00
C PHE A 25 7.17 -7.22 10.75
N ARG A 26 8.28 -7.01 10.05
CA ARG A 26 9.54 -6.46 10.56
C ARG A 26 9.43 -4.99 10.98
N GLY A 27 8.42 -4.27 10.50
CA GLY A 27 8.22 -2.84 10.77
C GLY A 27 9.01 -1.91 9.87
N GLU A 28 9.60 -2.41 8.77
CA GLU A 28 10.22 -1.56 7.74
C GLU A 28 9.16 -0.73 7.00
N VAL A 29 8.02 -1.37 6.71
CA VAL A 29 6.83 -0.73 6.17
C VAL A 29 5.92 -0.36 7.35
N ARG A 30 5.72 0.94 7.52
CA ARG A 30 4.91 1.53 8.58
C ARG A 30 3.44 1.43 8.22
N ARG A 31 2.60 1.42 9.24
CA ARG A 31 1.14 1.44 9.07
C ARG A 31 0.63 2.68 8.32
N GLU A 32 1.38 3.77 8.38
CA GLU A 32 1.09 5.05 7.72
C GLU A 32 1.54 5.06 6.25
N ASP A 33 2.34 4.07 5.83
CA ASP A 33 2.74 3.95 4.43
C ASP A 33 1.57 3.49 3.58
N PHE A 34 1.65 3.86 2.30
CA PHE A 34 0.69 3.48 1.28
C PHE A 34 1.24 2.31 0.49
N TYR A 35 0.39 1.37 0.13
CA TYR A 35 0.70 0.29 -0.78
C TYR A 35 -0.32 0.23 -1.91
N TRP A 36 0.09 -0.25 -3.06
CA TRP A 36 -0.76 -0.47 -4.22
C TRP A 36 -0.33 -1.73 -4.94
N THR A 37 -1.28 -2.46 -5.50
CA THR A 37 -1.00 -3.65 -6.30
C THR A 37 -1.64 -3.55 -7.67
N GLU A 38 -1.06 -4.26 -8.63
CA GLU A 38 -1.69 -4.42 -9.95
C GLU A 38 -3.06 -5.10 -9.80
N GLY A 39 -4.13 -4.33 -10.00
CA GLY A 39 -5.52 -4.73 -9.76
C GLY A 39 -6.24 -3.89 -8.70
N MET A 40 -5.49 -3.16 -7.87
CA MET A 40 -6.06 -2.09 -7.03
C MET A 40 -6.35 -0.86 -7.86
N THR A 41 -7.47 -0.23 -7.56
CA THR A 41 -7.85 1.04 -8.21
C THR A 41 -7.17 2.23 -7.52
N GLU A 42 -6.80 2.09 -6.25
CA GLU A 42 -6.25 3.15 -5.40
C GLU A 42 -5.19 2.63 -4.43
N TRP A 43 -4.28 3.52 -4.02
CA TRP A 43 -3.30 3.22 -2.99
C TRP A 43 -3.99 3.13 -1.63
N GLN A 44 -3.75 2.05 -0.91
CA GLN A 44 -4.32 1.79 0.40
C GLN A 44 -3.26 1.95 1.47
N THR A 45 -3.64 2.37 2.69
CA THR A 45 -2.67 2.39 3.79
C THR A 45 -2.38 0.98 4.28
N VAL A 46 -1.15 0.74 4.72
CA VAL A 46 -0.75 -0.53 5.35
C VAL A 46 -1.54 -0.79 6.63
N ALA A 47 -1.96 0.26 7.34
CA ALA A 47 -2.93 0.15 8.43
C ALA A 47 -4.23 -0.53 7.97
N HIS A 48 -4.74 -0.14 6.80
CA HIS A 48 -5.91 -0.77 6.18
C HIS A 48 -5.62 -2.20 5.72
N TYR A 49 -4.40 -2.55 5.32
CA TYR A 49 -4.03 -3.96 5.10
C TYR A 49 -4.11 -4.78 6.40
N ARG A 50 -3.62 -4.22 7.52
CA ARG A 50 -3.70 -4.87 8.85
C ARG A 50 -5.13 -4.99 9.38
N GLN A 51 -6.01 -4.05 9.06
CA GLN A 51 -7.44 -4.06 9.46
C GLN A 51 -8.35 -4.79 8.45
N GLY A 52 -7.94 -4.81 7.19
CA GLY A 52 -8.72 -5.16 5.99
C GLY A 52 -8.90 -6.64 5.71
N ALA A 53 -8.60 -7.53 6.66
CA ALA A 53 -9.25 -8.84 6.68
C ALA A 53 -10.78 -8.75 6.85
N ARG A 54 -11.37 -7.55 7.10
CA ARG A 54 -12.82 -7.43 7.37
C ARG A 54 -13.63 -6.40 6.58
N THR A 55 -13.08 -5.46 5.80
CA THR A 55 -13.94 -4.41 5.21
C THR A 55 -13.43 -3.87 3.88
N GLN A 56 -14.13 -4.22 2.80
CA GLN A 56 -14.00 -3.62 1.47
C GLN A 56 -14.63 -2.20 1.45
N VAL A 57 -14.29 -1.42 0.41
CA VAL A 57 -15.05 -0.27 -0.15
C VAL A 57 -14.83 1.13 0.46
N ILE A 58 -13.88 1.91 -0.07
CA ILE A 58 -13.94 3.39 -0.11
C ILE A 58 -13.02 3.78 -1.29
N ARG A 59 -13.47 4.04 -2.52
CA ARG A 59 -14.10 5.23 -3.16
C ARG A 59 -13.05 6.19 -3.77
N ARG A 60 -12.73 5.90 -5.04
CA ARG A 60 -12.70 6.81 -6.21
C ARG A 60 -12.01 8.17 -5.97
N GLU A 61 -10.69 8.22 -6.17
CA GLU A 61 -10.02 9.30 -6.91
C GLU A 61 -8.55 8.92 -7.19
N PRO A 62 -8.05 9.10 -8.44
CA PRO A 62 -6.65 8.84 -8.76
C PRO A 62 -5.73 9.86 -8.06
N PRO A 63 -4.51 9.46 -7.64
CA PRO A 63 -3.61 10.35 -6.91
C PRO A 63 -3.16 11.52 -7.78
N PRO A 64 -2.88 12.70 -7.19
CA PRO A 64 -2.45 13.88 -7.93
C PRO A 64 -1.10 13.61 -8.58
N LYS A 65 -1.00 13.84 -9.90
CA LYS A 65 0.30 13.97 -10.56
C LYS A 65 1.02 15.16 -9.90
N LYS A 66 2.12 14.91 -9.19
CA LYS A 66 3.05 15.98 -8.80
C LYS A 66 3.52 16.67 -10.10
N SER A 67 3.24 17.96 -10.20
CA SER A 67 3.66 18.84 -11.31
C SER A 67 5.10 19.31 -11.12
#